data_AF-D8RFY7-F1
#
_entry.id   AF-D8RFY7-F1
#
_cell.length_a   1.000
_cell.length_b   1.000
_cell.length_c   1.000
_cell.angle_alpha   90.00
_cell.angle_beta   90.00
_cell.angle_gamma   90.00
#
_symmetry.space_group_name_H-M   'P 1'
#
loop_
_entity.id
_entity.type
_entity.pdbx_description
1 polymer ?
#
loop_
_entity_poly.entity_id
_entity_poly.type
_entity_poly.pdbx_seq_one_letter_code
_entity_poly.pdbx_strand_id
1 'polypeptide(L)'
;MHGASDRGRGGGEEDEDEEESQQQLLIPGLPDDLAMRCLARAARQDHSALRSVCRRWCQIFTSEQLPALRRGLGVVEGWLYALSRDKSECLSWHVLDPSKRKWMELPRLPEDLAGKFGLTCAVLGRELFVMGGCDKYEEPTAEVWRYDALKNRWSGAPRMEVARCHFVSGSSSDRLYAIGGMGLVSGALTSWEIFDKEKNHWSLYNDPNIVSDLGESLVLDGRIYVRHASPGIIPPFYAAVYDPQANAWDALDNQMTRQWCGPAVAVGGDVYMLDQTLGIKLMVLNRATGEWNTVGRLSPHSIRTPCRIAAVGKNLYVVGRGLKTMVLNLEEAGKHRGLLVTSSIEGLRSVDDVVVSCNVIEL
;
A
#
# COMPACT_ATOMS: atom_id res chain seq x y z
N MET A 1 -49.95 -81.81 -7.80
CA MET A 1 -49.02 -82.89 -7.38
C MET A 1 -47.62 -82.49 -7.81
N HIS A 2 -46.68 -82.45 -6.85
CA HIS A 2 -45.22 -82.67 -6.95
C HIS A 2 -44.45 -81.75 -7.93
N GLY A 3 -43.46 -80.94 -7.55
CA GLY A 3 -42.25 -81.20 -6.72
C GLY A 3 -41.05 -80.89 -7.65
N ALA A 4 -40.32 -79.79 -7.47
CA ALA A 4 -39.09 -79.62 -6.66
C ALA A 4 -37.79 -79.53 -7.54
N SER A 5 -36.75 -78.89 -6.97
CA SER A 5 -35.32 -78.86 -7.36
C SER A 5 -34.89 -77.85 -8.45
N ASP A 6 -33.75 -77.16 -8.40
CA ASP A 6 -32.67 -77.01 -7.40
C ASP A 6 -31.82 -75.78 -7.77
N ARG A 7 -31.00 -75.37 -6.80
CA ARG A 7 -30.01 -74.30 -6.70
C ARG A 7 -29.05 -74.13 -7.90
N GLY A 8 -28.70 -72.86 -8.13
CA GLY A 8 -27.46 -72.44 -8.77
C GLY A 8 -26.92 -71.20 -8.05
N ARG A 9 -25.96 -71.42 -7.16
CA ARG A 9 -25.20 -70.42 -6.41
C ARG A 9 -24.05 -69.94 -7.30
N GLY A 10 -23.92 -68.64 -7.49
CA GLY A 10 -22.77 -68.03 -8.18
C GLY A 10 -22.66 -66.58 -7.75
N GLY A 11 -21.88 -66.35 -6.69
CA GLY A 11 -21.42 -65.02 -6.34
C GLY A 11 -20.38 -64.56 -7.34
N GLY A 12 -20.26 -63.24 -7.48
CA GLY A 12 -19.27 -62.62 -8.34
C GLY A 12 -19.53 -61.13 -8.38
N GLU A 13 -18.74 -60.42 -7.58
CA GLU A 13 -18.34 -59.03 -7.77
C GLU A 13 -19.44 -58.01 -7.43
N GLU A 14 -19.46 -57.71 -6.13
CA GLU A 14 -19.66 -56.35 -5.63
C GLU A 14 -18.77 -55.41 -6.46
N ASP A 15 -19.36 -54.73 -7.43
CA ASP A 15 -18.90 -53.42 -7.90
C ASP A 15 -19.01 -52.47 -6.70
N GLU A 16 -18.07 -52.60 -5.76
CA GLU A 16 -17.67 -51.49 -4.91
C GLU A 16 -17.04 -50.49 -5.88
N ASP A 17 -17.89 -49.62 -6.43
CA ASP A 17 -17.51 -48.33 -6.96
C ASP A 17 -16.76 -47.59 -5.84
N GLU A 18 -15.47 -47.90 -5.70
CA GLU A 18 -14.47 -46.99 -5.20
C GLU A 18 -14.50 -45.78 -6.13
N GLU A 19 -15.43 -44.87 -5.87
CA GLU A 19 -15.28 -43.45 -6.16
C GLU A 19 -14.05 -42.96 -5.37
N GLU A 20 -12.85 -43.42 -5.76
CA GLU A 20 -11.66 -42.60 -5.64
C GLU A 20 -12.01 -41.32 -6.37
N SER A 21 -12.38 -40.30 -5.60
CA SER A 21 -12.46 -38.94 -6.09
C SER A 21 -11.13 -38.67 -6.77
N GLN A 22 -11.08 -38.77 -8.10
CA GLN A 22 -9.89 -38.43 -8.86
C GLN A 22 -9.64 -36.95 -8.57
N GLN A 23 -8.80 -36.68 -7.58
CA GLN A 23 -8.35 -35.34 -7.25
C GLN A 23 -7.57 -34.88 -8.48
N GLN A 24 -8.27 -34.20 -9.38
CA GLN A 24 -7.73 -33.73 -10.63
C GLN A 24 -6.57 -32.79 -10.31
N LEU A 25 -5.34 -33.28 -10.46
CA LEU A 25 -4.10 -32.57 -10.12
C LEU A 25 -4.06 -31.15 -10.71
N LEU A 26 -3.42 -30.21 -10.01
CA LEU A 26 -3.32 -28.80 -10.44
C LEU A 26 -2.60 -28.65 -11.77
N ILE A 27 -1.53 -29.43 -11.96
CA ILE A 27 -0.77 -29.55 -13.19
C ILE A 27 -0.59 -31.05 -13.45
N PRO A 28 -1.09 -31.59 -14.58
CA PRO A 28 -0.93 -33.01 -14.88
C PRO A 28 0.54 -33.45 -14.83
N GLY A 29 0.81 -34.55 -14.12
CA GLY A 29 2.17 -35.09 -13.95
C GLY A 29 2.99 -34.45 -12.83
N LEU A 30 2.40 -33.56 -12.02
CA LEU A 30 3.07 -32.91 -10.89
C LEU A 30 2.23 -33.01 -9.61
N PRO A 31 2.83 -33.36 -8.46
CA PRO A 31 2.19 -33.22 -7.15
C PRO A 31 1.71 -31.78 -6.91
N ASP A 32 0.56 -31.64 -6.22
CA ASP A 32 -0.09 -30.34 -6.03
C ASP A 32 0.80 -29.33 -5.28
N ASP A 33 1.65 -29.77 -4.34
CA ASP A 33 2.57 -28.91 -3.61
C ASP A 33 3.66 -28.30 -4.52
N LEU A 34 4.20 -29.08 -5.45
CA LEU A 34 5.13 -28.61 -6.46
C LEU A 34 4.43 -27.73 -7.50
N ALA A 35 3.21 -28.09 -7.91
CA ALA A 35 2.41 -27.28 -8.82
C ALA A 35 2.11 -25.89 -8.24
N MET A 36 1.75 -25.82 -6.96
CA MET A 36 1.57 -24.57 -6.22
C MET A 36 2.84 -23.71 -6.23
N ARG A 37 4.01 -24.31 -5.99
CA ARG A 37 5.30 -23.61 -6.03
C ARG A 37 5.66 -23.11 -7.43
N CYS A 38 5.27 -23.83 -8.48
CA CYS A 38 5.44 -23.38 -9.87
C CYS A 38 4.54 -22.17 -10.16
N LEU A 39 3.24 -22.28 -9.84
CA LEU A 39 2.27 -21.19 -10.03
C LEU A 39 2.62 -19.95 -9.21
N ALA A 40 3.11 -20.12 -7.98
CA ALA A 40 3.51 -19.00 -7.12
C ALA A 40 4.67 -18.18 -7.71
N ARG A 41 5.54 -18.78 -8.54
CA ARG A 41 6.63 -18.07 -9.21
C ARG A 41 6.19 -17.26 -10.43
N ALA A 42 4.95 -17.42 -10.89
CA ALA A 42 4.45 -16.63 -11.99
C ALA A 42 4.47 -15.13 -11.65
N ALA A 43 4.90 -14.33 -12.63
CA ALA A 43 4.93 -12.89 -12.50
C ALA A 43 3.51 -12.34 -12.28
N ARG A 44 3.39 -11.33 -11.43
CA ARG A 44 2.10 -10.72 -11.05
C ARG A 44 1.27 -10.27 -12.25
N GLN A 45 1.95 -9.82 -13.31
CA GLN A 45 1.31 -9.40 -14.56
C GLN A 45 0.51 -10.51 -15.25
N ASP A 46 0.87 -11.78 -15.01
CA ASP A 46 0.27 -12.95 -15.66
C ASP A 46 -0.82 -13.58 -14.79
N HIS A 47 -0.99 -13.11 -13.53
CA HIS A 47 -1.99 -13.66 -12.60
C HIS A 47 -3.41 -13.57 -13.17
N SER A 48 -3.75 -12.53 -13.93
CA SER A 48 -5.06 -12.41 -14.57
C SER A 48 -5.30 -13.51 -15.61
N ALA A 49 -4.32 -13.79 -16.46
CA ALA A 49 -4.38 -14.87 -17.44
C ALA A 49 -4.42 -16.24 -16.75
N LEU A 50 -3.58 -16.45 -15.73
CA LEU A 50 -3.53 -17.73 -15.00
C LEU A 50 -4.81 -18.02 -14.22
N ARG A 51 -5.46 -17.00 -13.65
CA ARG A 51 -6.79 -17.14 -13.04
C ARG A 51 -7.85 -17.62 -14.03
N SER A 52 -7.71 -17.31 -15.32
CA SER A 52 -8.70 -17.67 -16.34
C SER A 52 -8.57 -19.11 -16.84
N VAL A 53 -7.49 -19.81 -16.49
CA VAL A 53 -7.22 -21.18 -16.97
C VAL A 53 -8.21 -22.19 -16.39
N CYS A 54 -8.38 -22.22 -15.06
CA CYS A 54 -9.35 -23.11 -14.40
C CYS A 54 -9.75 -22.58 -13.01
N ARG A 55 -10.83 -23.15 -12.43
CA ARG A 55 -11.33 -22.74 -11.11
C ARG A 55 -10.30 -22.95 -9.99
N ARG A 56 -9.53 -24.05 -10.01
CA ARG A 56 -8.49 -24.31 -8.99
C ARG A 56 -7.37 -23.26 -9.06
N TRP A 57 -6.89 -22.92 -10.25
CA TRP A 57 -5.89 -21.86 -10.43
C TRP A 57 -6.44 -20.50 -9.99
N CYS A 58 -7.70 -20.20 -10.34
CA CYS A 58 -8.37 -18.99 -9.86
C CYS A 58 -8.38 -18.91 -8.32
N GLN A 59 -8.72 -20.01 -7.62
CA GLN A 59 -8.69 -20.08 -6.16
C GLN A 59 -7.28 -19.84 -5.61
N ILE A 60 -6.25 -20.40 -6.23
CA ILE A 60 -4.85 -20.21 -5.81
C ILE A 60 -4.44 -18.74 -5.91
N PHE A 61 -4.69 -18.11 -7.06
CA PHE A 61 -4.33 -16.71 -7.31
C PHE A 61 -5.23 -15.68 -6.60
N THR A 62 -6.25 -16.13 -5.88
CA THR A 62 -7.11 -15.28 -5.03
C THR A 62 -7.01 -15.63 -3.55
N SER A 63 -6.20 -16.63 -3.19
CA SER A 63 -6.03 -17.14 -1.82
C SER A 63 -5.11 -16.26 -0.98
N GLU A 64 -5.38 -16.21 0.33
CA GLU A 64 -4.48 -15.65 1.36
C GLU A 64 -3.13 -16.37 1.45
N GLN A 65 -3.03 -17.60 0.95
CA GLN A 65 -1.80 -18.38 1.01
C GLN A 65 -0.76 -17.96 -0.03
N LEU A 66 -1.18 -17.37 -1.16
CA LEU A 66 -0.26 -17.05 -2.25
C LEU A 66 0.84 -16.07 -1.83
N PRO A 67 0.56 -14.94 -1.17
CA PRO A 67 1.61 -14.01 -0.73
C PRO A 67 2.60 -14.67 0.26
N ALA A 68 2.11 -15.48 1.20
CA ALA A 68 2.96 -16.20 2.14
C ALA A 68 3.87 -17.22 1.43
N LEU A 69 3.32 -17.96 0.46
CA LEU A 69 4.08 -18.90 -0.35
C LEU A 69 5.14 -18.21 -1.20
N ARG A 70 4.79 -17.10 -1.86
CA ARG A 70 5.71 -16.31 -2.67
C ARG A 70 6.86 -15.74 -1.85
N ARG A 71 6.55 -15.20 -0.67
CA ARG A 71 7.55 -14.76 0.31
C ARG A 71 8.50 -15.90 0.70
N GLY A 72 7.96 -17.09 0.99
CA GLY A 72 8.76 -18.29 1.29
C GLY A 72 9.66 -18.75 0.13
N LEU A 73 9.33 -18.40 -1.11
CA LEU A 73 10.13 -18.66 -2.30
C LEU A 73 11.08 -17.51 -2.67
N GLY A 74 11.10 -16.42 -1.89
CA GLY A 74 11.88 -15.21 -2.19
C GLY A 74 11.36 -14.43 -3.40
N VAL A 75 10.12 -14.67 -3.82
CA VAL A 75 9.48 -13.93 -4.90
C VAL A 75 8.74 -12.74 -4.28
N VAL A 76 9.25 -11.54 -4.53
CA VAL A 76 8.65 -10.29 -4.04
C VAL A 76 8.50 -9.35 -5.22
N GLU A 77 7.24 -9.03 -5.57
CA GLU A 77 6.92 -8.09 -6.64
C GLU A 77 6.10 -6.91 -6.11
N GLY A 78 6.75 -5.76 -5.93
CA GLY A 78 6.10 -4.50 -5.56
C GLY A 78 5.53 -3.77 -6.75
N TRP A 79 4.24 -3.44 -6.71
CA TRP A 79 3.60 -2.53 -7.68
C TRP A 79 3.19 -1.24 -6.97
N LEU A 80 3.23 -0.11 -7.70
CA LEU A 80 2.88 1.19 -7.13
C LEU A 80 1.43 1.53 -7.44
N TYR A 81 0.71 1.99 -6.42
CA TYR A 81 -0.69 2.39 -6.48
C TYR A 81 -0.77 3.89 -6.24
N ALA A 82 -1.22 4.63 -7.24
CA ALA A 82 -1.38 6.08 -7.16
C ALA A 82 -2.85 6.45 -7.17
N LEU A 83 -3.25 7.23 -6.16
CA LEU A 83 -4.52 7.93 -6.15
C LEU A 83 -4.27 9.34 -6.66
N SER A 84 -4.97 9.69 -7.73
CA SER A 84 -4.83 10.94 -8.47
C SER A 84 -6.12 11.72 -8.42
N ARG A 85 -6.00 13.03 -8.64
CA ARG A 85 -7.11 13.95 -8.69
C ARG A 85 -7.01 14.86 -9.89
N ASP A 86 -8.10 14.93 -10.65
CA ASP A 86 -8.19 15.80 -11.80
C ASP A 86 -8.59 17.24 -11.43
N LYS A 87 -8.69 18.11 -12.45
CA LYS A 87 -9.09 19.52 -12.29
C LYS A 87 -10.57 19.69 -11.89
N SER A 88 -11.37 18.64 -12.02
CA SER A 88 -12.79 18.61 -11.64
C SER A 88 -12.98 18.05 -10.23
N GLU A 89 -11.88 17.86 -9.48
CA GLU A 89 -11.85 17.25 -8.15
C GLU A 89 -12.28 15.77 -8.12
N CYS A 90 -12.36 15.12 -9.29
CA CYS A 90 -12.68 13.70 -9.39
C CYS A 90 -11.45 12.86 -9.08
N LEU A 91 -11.64 11.85 -8.23
CA LEU A 91 -10.60 10.88 -7.93
C LEU A 91 -10.52 9.79 -9.01
N SER A 92 -9.29 9.48 -9.40
CA SER A 92 -8.94 8.36 -10.26
C SER A 92 -7.75 7.64 -9.64
N TRP A 93 -7.56 6.37 -9.97
CA TRP A 93 -6.49 5.61 -9.36
C TRP A 93 -5.93 4.55 -10.30
N HIS A 94 -4.64 4.35 -10.16
CA HIS A 94 -3.84 3.69 -11.17
C HIS A 94 -2.79 2.83 -10.49
N VAL A 95 -2.38 1.78 -11.20
CA VAL A 95 -1.28 0.92 -10.79
C VAL A 95 -0.15 0.98 -11.81
N LEU A 96 1.08 1.12 -11.34
CA LEU A 96 2.28 0.98 -12.15
C LEU A 96 2.81 -0.44 -11.99
N ASP A 97 2.90 -1.17 -13.09
CA ASP A 97 3.72 -2.37 -13.19
C ASP A 97 5.16 -1.94 -13.51
N PRO A 98 6.12 -2.09 -12.58
CA PRO A 98 7.49 -1.66 -12.82
C PRO A 98 8.20 -2.46 -13.91
N SER A 99 7.81 -3.71 -14.13
CA SER A 99 8.43 -4.60 -15.13
C SER A 99 8.03 -4.19 -16.55
N LYS A 100 6.74 -3.88 -16.75
CA LYS A 100 6.21 -3.34 -18.02
C LYS A 100 6.43 -1.85 -18.18
N ARG A 101 6.84 -1.15 -17.12
CA ARG A 101 7.02 0.30 -17.09
C ARG A 101 5.77 1.03 -17.62
N LYS A 102 4.59 0.62 -17.13
CA LYS A 102 3.32 1.13 -17.65
C LYS A 102 2.30 1.32 -16.54
N TRP A 103 1.68 2.50 -16.52
CA TRP A 103 0.50 2.79 -15.70
C TRP A 103 -0.75 2.17 -16.31
N MET A 104 -1.59 1.58 -15.46
CA MET A 104 -2.84 0.94 -15.80
C MET A 104 -3.93 1.48 -14.89
N GLU A 105 -5.10 1.78 -15.46
CA GLU A 105 -6.28 2.18 -14.70
C GLU A 105 -6.84 0.98 -13.93
N LEU A 106 -7.28 1.22 -12.70
CA LEU A 106 -7.89 0.22 -11.84
C LEU A 106 -9.43 0.37 -11.81
N PRO A 107 -10.18 -0.65 -11.33
CA PRO A 107 -11.64 -0.59 -11.27
C PRO A 107 -12.14 0.66 -10.54
N ARG A 108 -13.22 1.29 -11.01
CA ARG A 108 -13.73 2.56 -10.46
C ARG A 108 -13.75 2.57 -8.92
N LEU A 109 -13.37 3.71 -8.36
CA LEU A 109 -13.48 3.96 -6.93
C LEU A 109 -14.96 3.85 -6.50
N PRO A 110 -15.23 3.36 -5.28
CA PRO A 110 -16.55 3.46 -4.67
C PRO A 110 -17.12 4.88 -4.77
N GLU A 111 -18.41 5.02 -5.08
CA GLU A 111 -19.06 6.33 -5.26
C GLU A 111 -18.91 7.21 -4.02
N ASP A 112 -18.96 6.61 -2.83
CA ASP A 112 -18.77 7.32 -1.56
C ASP A 112 -17.41 8.02 -1.47
N LEU A 113 -16.36 7.52 -2.15
CA LEU A 113 -15.02 8.14 -2.15
C LEU A 113 -14.86 9.22 -3.22
N ALA A 114 -15.60 9.16 -4.33
CA ALA A 114 -15.24 9.79 -5.61
C ALA A 114 -15.00 11.31 -5.54
N GLY A 115 -15.66 12.01 -4.59
CA GLY A 115 -15.53 13.44 -4.37
C GLY A 115 -15.01 13.85 -2.99
N LYS A 116 -14.46 12.91 -2.20
CA LYS A 116 -13.96 13.23 -0.85
C LYS A 116 -12.56 13.86 -0.89
N PHE A 117 -12.28 14.81 -0.01
CA PHE A 117 -11.00 15.49 0.20
C PHE A 117 -10.36 15.04 1.51
N GLY A 118 -9.07 15.30 1.71
CA GLY A 118 -8.41 15.03 3.01
C GLY A 118 -8.41 13.56 3.44
N LEU A 119 -8.66 12.63 2.53
CA LEU A 119 -8.55 11.19 2.75
C LEU A 119 -7.09 10.78 2.84
N THR A 120 -6.83 9.64 3.48
CA THR A 120 -5.49 9.05 3.55
C THR A 120 -5.51 7.62 3.02
N CYS A 121 -4.33 7.12 2.64
CA CYS A 121 -4.18 5.75 2.19
C CYS A 121 -3.02 5.08 2.91
N ALA A 122 -3.21 3.81 3.29
CA ALA A 122 -2.17 2.99 3.89
C ALA A 122 -2.31 1.54 3.41
N VAL A 123 -1.20 0.80 3.38
CA VAL A 123 -1.17 -0.61 2.94
C VAL A 123 -0.99 -1.51 4.14
N LEU A 124 -1.86 -2.51 4.27
CA LEU A 124 -1.74 -3.58 5.25
C LEU A 124 -1.68 -4.94 4.55
N GLY A 125 -0.50 -5.53 4.53
CA GLY A 125 -0.23 -6.74 3.75
C GLY A 125 -0.46 -6.48 2.26
N ARG A 126 -1.47 -7.14 1.68
CA ARG A 126 -1.82 -7.00 0.25
C ARG A 126 -2.96 -6.02 -0.03
N GLU A 127 -3.55 -5.46 1.02
CA GLU A 127 -4.75 -4.65 0.94
C GLU A 127 -4.37 -3.18 1.08
N LEU A 128 -4.92 -2.34 0.22
CA LEU A 128 -4.80 -0.88 0.33
C LEU A 128 -6.08 -0.35 0.96
N PHE A 129 -5.94 0.41 2.04
CA PHE A 129 -7.04 1.05 2.74
C PHE A 129 -7.09 2.52 2.38
N VAL A 130 -8.30 3.02 2.08
CA VAL A 130 -8.62 4.43 1.93
C VAL A 130 -9.53 4.81 3.08
N MET A 131 -9.12 5.80 3.86
CA MET A 131 -9.72 6.11 5.15
C MET A 131 -10.15 7.56 5.22
N GLY A 132 -11.34 7.78 5.78
CA GLY A 132 -11.86 9.09 6.15
C GLY A 132 -11.98 10.06 4.98
N GLY A 133 -11.66 11.31 5.26
CA GLY A 133 -11.84 12.43 4.35
C GLY A 133 -13.14 13.19 4.64
N CYS A 134 -13.34 14.28 3.91
CA CYS A 134 -14.52 15.11 4.02
C CYS A 134 -15.16 15.33 2.66
N ASP A 135 -16.46 15.61 2.64
CA ASP A 135 -17.13 16.00 1.41
C ASP A 135 -16.90 17.49 1.08
N LYS A 136 -17.59 17.99 0.05
CA LYS A 136 -17.51 19.39 -0.39
C LYS A 136 -18.06 20.41 0.62
N TYR A 137 -18.75 19.96 1.66
CA TYR A 137 -19.23 20.79 2.77
C TYR A 137 -18.31 20.69 3.99
N GLU A 138 -17.13 20.09 3.81
CA GLU A 138 -16.14 19.84 4.86
C GLU A 138 -16.64 18.91 5.98
N GLU A 139 -17.69 18.11 5.73
CA GLU A 139 -18.17 17.14 6.71
C GLU A 139 -17.25 15.90 6.71
N PRO A 140 -16.54 15.62 7.83
CA PRO A 140 -15.63 14.49 7.91
C PRO A 140 -16.40 13.17 8.00
N THR A 141 -15.81 12.09 7.49
CA THR A 141 -16.37 10.73 7.56
C THR A 141 -15.46 9.77 8.31
N ALA A 142 -16.06 8.73 8.87
CA ALA A 142 -15.36 7.59 9.48
C ALA A 142 -15.25 6.40 8.52
N GLU A 143 -15.65 6.56 7.27
CA GLU A 143 -15.67 5.49 6.28
C GLU A 143 -14.29 4.97 5.94
N VAL A 144 -14.21 3.66 5.79
CA VAL A 144 -13.00 2.97 5.36
C VAL A 144 -13.37 2.00 4.25
N TRP A 145 -12.63 2.11 3.16
CA TRP A 145 -12.71 1.20 2.03
C TRP A 145 -11.38 0.50 1.89
N ARG A 146 -11.42 -0.78 1.52
CA ARG A 146 -10.22 -1.55 1.22
C ARG A 146 -10.28 -2.11 -0.18
N TYR A 147 -9.13 -2.12 -0.83
CA TYR A 147 -8.91 -2.77 -2.11
C TYR A 147 -8.03 -3.99 -1.94
N ASP A 148 -8.53 -5.15 -2.38
CA ASP A 148 -7.77 -6.40 -2.42
C ASP A 148 -7.06 -6.52 -3.76
N ALA A 149 -5.73 -6.39 -3.75
CA ALA A 149 -4.92 -6.38 -4.96
C ALA A 149 -4.85 -7.73 -5.67
N LEU A 150 -5.12 -8.85 -4.98
CA LEU A 150 -5.24 -10.16 -5.63
C LEU A 150 -6.57 -10.30 -6.35
N LYS A 151 -7.65 -9.86 -5.70
CA LYS A 151 -9.01 -9.97 -6.27
C LYS A 151 -9.36 -8.85 -7.24
N ASN A 152 -8.54 -7.80 -7.30
CA ASN A 152 -8.79 -6.59 -8.06
C ASN A 152 -10.19 -6.01 -7.77
N ARG A 153 -10.54 -5.89 -6.48
CA ARG A 153 -11.88 -5.45 -6.07
C ARG A 153 -11.86 -4.61 -4.79
N TRP A 154 -12.73 -3.61 -4.77
CA TRP A 154 -13.07 -2.85 -3.57
C TRP A 154 -14.06 -3.60 -2.67
N SER A 155 -14.01 -3.31 -1.38
CA SER A 155 -15.01 -3.69 -0.39
C SER A 155 -15.00 -2.70 0.76
N GLY A 156 -16.12 -2.58 1.47
CA GLY A 156 -16.16 -1.86 2.74
C GLY A 156 -15.27 -2.54 3.78
N ALA A 157 -14.70 -1.73 4.66
CA ALA A 157 -13.98 -2.16 5.85
C ALA A 157 -14.67 -1.59 7.10
N PRO A 158 -14.33 -2.07 8.31
CA PRO A 158 -14.83 -1.48 9.55
C PRO A 158 -14.57 0.03 9.58
N ARG A 159 -15.61 0.79 9.93
CA ARG A 159 -15.54 2.24 10.08
C ARG A 159 -14.61 2.59 11.26
N MET A 160 -13.92 3.71 11.16
CA MET A 160 -13.24 4.33 12.31
C MET A 160 -14.28 4.70 13.39
N GLU A 161 -13.85 4.78 14.64
CA GLU A 161 -14.65 5.23 15.77
C GLU A 161 -14.94 6.74 15.68
N VAL A 162 -14.00 7.52 15.13
CA VAL A 162 -14.14 8.97 14.96
C VAL A 162 -14.00 9.35 13.49
N ALA A 163 -14.97 10.13 13.00
CA ALA A 163 -14.92 10.71 11.67
C ALA A 163 -13.78 11.75 11.59
N ARG A 164 -12.90 11.61 10.58
CA ARG A 164 -11.72 12.47 10.42
C ARG A 164 -11.34 12.73 8.97
N CYS A 165 -10.78 13.90 8.70
CA CYS A 165 -10.18 14.31 7.43
C CYS A 165 -8.86 15.06 7.67
N HIS A 166 -8.01 15.18 6.66
CA HIS A 166 -6.69 15.84 6.75
C HIS A 166 -5.82 15.31 7.90
N PHE A 167 -5.87 13.99 8.11
CA PHE A 167 -5.08 13.28 9.11
C PHE A 167 -3.88 12.60 8.45
N VAL A 168 -3.03 11.94 9.24
CA VAL A 168 -1.96 11.09 8.72
C VAL A 168 -2.25 9.63 9.00
N SER A 169 -1.76 8.74 8.15
CA SER A 169 -1.87 7.31 8.37
C SER A 169 -0.60 6.56 8.01
N GLY A 170 -0.41 5.41 8.66
CA GLY A 170 0.72 4.52 8.43
C GLY A 170 0.38 3.09 8.80
N SER A 171 1.24 2.16 8.43
CA SER A 171 1.11 0.75 8.80
C SER A 171 2.38 0.24 9.46
N SER A 172 2.24 -0.44 10.58
CA SER A 172 3.36 -1.03 11.31
C SER A 172 2.87 -2.19 12.16
N SER A 173 3.69 -3.24 12.29
CA SER A 173 3.39 -4.40 13.14
C SER A 173 2.00 -5.02 12.85
N ASP A 174 1.68 -5.17 11.56
CA ASP A 174 0.39 -5.69 11.04
C ASP A 174 -0.86 -4.93 11.51
N ARG A 175 -0.72 -3.62 11.76
CA ARG A 175 -1.82 -2.71 12.12
C ARG A 175 -1.80 -1.46 11.26
N LEU A 176 -2.96 -0.82 11.14
CA LEU A 176 -3.07 0.53 10.57
C LEU A 176 -3.25 1.55 11.68
N TYR A 177 -2.76 2.76 11.42
CA TYR A 177 -2.84 3.88 12.33
C TYR A 177 -3.45 5.05 11.59
N ALA A 178 -4.45 5.69 12.19
CA ALA A 178 -5.05 6.93 11.73
C ALA A 178 -4.87 7.97 12.83
N ILE A 179 -4.07 9.00 12.60
CA ILE A 179 -3.57 9.90 13.65
C ILE A 179 -3.98 11.34 13.36
N GLY A 180 -4.65 11.99 14.32
CA GLY A 180 -5.03 13.40 14.30
C GLY A 180 -6.00 13.78 13.18
N GLY A 181 -5.81 14.99 12.65
CA GLY A 181 -6.67 15.60 11.63
C GLY A 181 -7.92 16.28 12.18
N MET A 182 -8.77 16.76 11.28
CA MET A 182 -9.99 17.48 11.61
C MET A 182 -11.16 16.51 11.76
N GLY A 183 -12.03 16.75 12.74
CA GLY A 183 -13.24 15.97 12.97
C GLY A 183 -14.33 16.84 13.62
N LEU A 184 -15.57 16.34 13.66
CA LEU A 184 -16.70 17.06 14.27
C LEU A 184 -16.56 17.22 15.79
N VAL A 185 -15.81 16.32 16.42
CA VAL A 185 -15.56 16.34 17.86
C VAL A 185 -14.19 16.93 18.09
N SER A 186 -14.06 17.85 19.06
CA SER A 186 -12.80 18.52 19.40
C SER A 186 -11.65 17.56 19.69
N GLY A 187 -11.93 16.35 20.19
CA GLY A 187 -10.95 15.30 20.46
C GLY A 187 -10.39 14.58 19.22
N ALA A 188 -10.95 14.76 18.02
CA ALA A 188 -10.41 14.17 16.78
C ALA A 188 -8.98 14.65 16.50
N LEU A 189 -8.68 15.91 16.88
CA LEU A 189 -7.40 16.58 16.67
C LEU A 189 -6.25 15.94 17.47
N THR A 190 -6.54 15.40 18.64
CA THR A 190 -5.53 14.87 19.59
C THR A 190 -5.72 13.36 19.85
N SER A 191 -6.41 12.67 18.94
CA SER A 191 -6.66 11.22 19.02
C SER A 191 -6.03 10.48 17.86
N TRP A 192 -5.78 9.20 18.07
CA TRP A 192 -5.45 8.26 17.01
C TRP A 192 -6.22 6.97 17.17
N GLU A 193 -6.34 6.25 16.08
CA GLU A 193 -7.03 4.99 16.04
C GLU A 193 -6.14 3.92 15.45
N ILE A 194 -6.24 2.71 16.01
CA ILE A 194 -5.46 1.56 15.60
C ILE A 194 -6.42 0.52 15.06
N PHE A 195 -6.24 0.12 13.80
CA PHE A 195 -6.96 -1.00 13.22
C PHE A 195 -6.19 -2.29 13.49
N ASP A 196 -6.86 -3.24 14.14
CA ASP A 196 -6.38 -4.60 14.32
C ASP A 196 -7.09 -5.49 13.29
N LYS A 197 -6.31 -6.08 12.36
CA LYS A 197 -6.85 -6.92 11.28
C LYS A 197 -7.45 -8.22 11.78
N GLU A 198 -6.90 -8.80 12.85
CA GLU A 198 -7.39 -10.05 13.42
C GLU A 198 -8.75 -9.84 14.09
N LYS A 199 -8.89 -8.73 14.81
CA LYS A 199 -10.15 -8.33 15.46
C LYS A 199 -11.14 -7.68 14.50
N ASN A 200 -10.65 -7.24 13.34
CA ASN A 200 -11.40 -6.48 12.35
C ASN A 200 -12.13 -5.28 12.98
N HIS A 201 -11.39 -4.51 13.80
CA HIS A 201 -11.95 -3.41 14.60
C HIS A 201 -10.92 -2.30 14.84
N TRP A 202 -11.42 -1.08 15.00
CA TRP A 202 -10.63 0.11 15.34
C TRP A 202 -10.69 0.38 16.83
N SER A 203 -9.55 0.69 17.44
CA SER A 203 -9.49 1.10 18.84
C SER A 203 -9.05 2.55 18.94
N LEU A 204 -9.83 3.38 19.63
CA LEU A 204 -9.58 4.81 19.83
C LEU A 204 -8.68 5.07 21.03
N TYR A 205 -7.69 5.92 20.82
CA TYR A 205 -6.76 6.40 21.83
C TYR A 205 -6.67 7.92 21.77
N ASN A 206 -6.30 8.55 22.89
CA ASN A 206 -6.11 9.99 22.96
C ASN A 206 -4.84 10.34 23.74
N ASP A 207 -4.19 11.42 23.31
CA ASP A 207 -3.06 12.01 24.02
C ASP A 207 -3.10 13.51 23.76
N PRO A 208 -3.26 14.35 24.79
CA PRO A 208 -3.27 15.80 24.65
C PRO A 208 -2.01 16.39 23.99
N ASN A 209 -0.91 15.65 23.96
CA ASN A 209 0.35 16.08 23.34
C ASN A 209 0.34 15.94 21.81
N ILE A 210 -0.63 15.24 21.22
CA ILE A 210 -0.81 15.22 19.77
C ILE A 210 -1.39 16.55 19.34
N VAL A 211 -0.66 17.22 18.46
CA VAL A 211 -1.04 18.49 17.85
C VAL A 211 -1.96 18.31 16.64
N SER A 212 -2.76 19.32 16.36
CA SER A 212 -3.73 19.33 15.25
C SER A 212 -3.11 19.50 13.86
N ASP A 213 -1.93 20.10 13.76
CA ASP A 213 -1.32 20.52 12.50
C ASP A 213 -0.44 19.41 11.91
N LEU A 214 -1.01 18.27 11.51
CA LEU A 214 -0.26 17.14 10.94
C LEU A 214 -0.16 17.27 9.41
N GLY A 215 1.02 16.99 8.86
CA GLY A 215 1.33 17.13 7.44
C GLY A 215 1.64 15.82 6.74
N GLU A 216 2.73 15.15 7.13
CA GLU A 216 3.18 13.90 6.50
C GLU A 216 3.57 12.88 7.57
N SER A 217 3.53 11.59 7.21
CA SER A 217 4.05 10.53 8.07
C SER A 217 4.99 9.59 7.34
N LEU A 218 5.87 8.95 8.11
CA LEU A 218 6.86 8.00 7.65
C LEU A 218 6.94 6.85 8.64
N VAL A 219 6.91 5.62 8.13
CA VAL A 219 7.18 4.43 8.95
C VAL A 219 8.64 4.05 8.79
N LEU A 220 9.36 3.96 9.91
CA LEU A 220 10.77 3.58 9.96
C LEU A 220 11.03 2.76 11.22
N ASP A 221 11.72 1.63 11.10
CA ASP A 221 12.08 0.75 12.22
C ASP A 221 10.88 0.37 13.11
N GLY A 222 9.70 0.18 12.50
CA GLY A 222 8.45 -0.15 13.19
C GLY A 222 7.78 1.02 13.91
N ARG A 223 8.39 2.22 13.90
CA ARG A 223 7.83 3.44 14.50
C ARG A 223 7.21 4.35 13.43
N ILE A 224 6.23 5.15 13.85
CA ILE A 224 5.54 6.10 12.97
C ILE A 224 5.98 7.51 13.34
N TYR A 225 6.65 8.16 12.40
CA TYR A 225 7.12 9.53 12.51
C TYR A 225 6.11 10.45 11.82
N VAL A 226 5.67 11.50 12.50
CA VAL A 226 4.67 12.43 11.96
C VAL A 226 5.21 13.84 11.94
N ARG A 227 5.32 14.45 10.77
CA ARG A 227 5.69 15.87 10.61
C ARG A 227 4.46 16.76 10.62
N HIS A 228 4.61 17.95 11.17
CA HIS A 228 3.59 19.00 11.10
C HIS A 228 3.47 19.63 9.71
N ALA A 229 2.31 20.17 9.35
CA ALA A 229 2.09 20.80 8.05
C ALA A 229 2.69 22.21 7.97
N SER A 230 2.55 23.02 9.02
CA SER A 230 2.95 24.42 9.05
C SER A 230 4.38 24.61 9.58
N PRO A 231 5.27 25.31 8.84
CA PRO A 231 6.66 25.55 9.27
C PRO A 231 6.79 26.63 10.38
N GLY A 232 5.69 27.22 10.85
CA GLY A 232 5.67 28.45 11.66
C GLY A 232 5.24 28.31 13.13
N ILE A 233 4.99 27.10 13.63
CA ILE A 233 4.64 26.91 15.06
C ILE A 233 5.92 27.04 15.89
N ILE A 234 5.92 27.94 16.88
CA ILE A 234 7.05 28.20 17.80
C ILE A 234 6.64 27.82 19.24
N PRO A 235 7.50 27.10 19.99
CA PRO A 235 8.75 26.50 19.53
C PRO A 235 8.43 25.44 18.46
N PRO A 236 9.40 25.10 17.57
CA PRO A 236 9.19 24.17 16.47
C PRO A 236 8.95 22.78 17.03
N PHE A 237 7.77 22.53 17.61
CA PHE A 237 7.45 21.27 18.23
C PHE A 237 7.41 20.21 17.14
N TYR A 238 8.04 19.10 17.49
CA TYR A 238 8.77 18.26 16.56
C TYR A 238 7.92 17.07 16.18
N ALA A 239 8.39 16.31 15.20
CA ALA A 239 7.64 15.16 14.78
C ALA A 239 7.39 14.21 15.94
N ALA A 240 6.14 13.82 16.10
CA ALA A 240 5.77 12.85 17.10
C ALA A 240 6.16 11.45 16.61
N VAL A 241 6.73 10.64 17.49
CA VAL A 241 7.07 9.25 17.20
C VAL A 241 6.16 8.36 17.99
N TYR A 242 5.27 7.66 17.30
CA TYR A 242 4.50 6.61 17.94
C TYR A 242 5.31 5.31 17.91
N ASP A 243 5.55 4.73 19.08
CA ASP A 243 6.13 3.40 19.22
C ASP A 243 5.01 2.38 19.50
N PRO A 244 4.64 1.55 18.53
CA PRO A 244 3.62 0.51 18.71
C PRO A 244 3.93 -0.51 19.80
N GLN A 245 5.21 -0.75 20.11
CA GLN A 245 5.61 -1.73 21.13
C GLN A 245 5.43 -1.16 22.53
N ALA A 246 5.78 0.11 22.72
CA ALA A 246 5.55 0.81 23.99
C ALA A 246 4.11 1.31 24.16
N ASN A 247 3.33 1.35 23.06
CA ASN A 247 2.03 2.01 22.98
C ASN A 247 2.07 3.43 23.54
N ALA A 248 3.13 4.16 23.18
CA ALA A 248 3.40 5.48 23.71
C ALA A 248 3.93 6.40 22.62
N TRP A 249 3.61 7.68 22.78
CA TRP A 249 4.22 8.75 22.01
C TRP A 249 5.51 9.18 22.69
N ASP A 250 6.58 9.20 21.91
CA ASP A 250 7.83 9.84 22.32
C ASP A 250 7.92 11.19 21.62
N ALA A 251 8.12 12.25 22.42
CA ALA A 251 8.50 13.56 21.93
C ALA A 251 9.99 13.51 21.58
N LEU A 252 10.34 12.70 20.58
CA LEU A 252 11.72 12.42 20.24
C LEU A 252 12.37 13.71 19.71
N ASP A 253 13.53 14.05 20.28
CA ASP A 253 14.38 15.19 19.91
C ASP A 253 14.74 15.13 18.41
N ASN A 254 13.93 15.79 17.59
CA ASN A 254 14.19 16.81 16.56
C ASN A 254 15.20 16.54 15.45
N GLN A 255 16.18 15.68 15.67
CA GLN A 255 17.31 15.55 14.77
C GLN A 255 16.85 15.03 13.42
N MET A 256 16.02 13.98 13.37
CA MET A 256 15.55 13.41 12.10
C MET A 256 14.61 14.33 11.32
N THR A 257 13.79 15.10 12.02
CA THR A 257 12.71 15.89 11.39
C THR A 257 13.08 17.33 11.15
N ARG A 258 14.22 17.78 11.67
CA ARG A 258 14.86 19.04 11.25
C ARG A 258 15.02 18.99 9.73
N GLN A 259 14.46 19.98 9.04
CA GLN A 259 14.50 20.13 7.58
C GLN A 259 13.73 19.08 6.76
N TRP A 260 12.99 18.17 7.40
CA TRP A 260 12.02 17.36 6.65
C TRP A 260 10.94 18.30 6.09
N CYS A 261 10.82 18.41 4.76
CA CYS A 261 9.98 19.41 4.11
C CYS A 261 9.13 18.88 2.95
N GLY A 262 9.12 17.57 2.71
CA GLY A 262 8.32 16.95 1.66
C GLY A 262 8.34 15.43 1.71
N PRO A 263 7.71 14.76 0.73
CA PRO A 263 7.44 13.32 0.78
C PRO A 263 8.70 12.50 1.03
N ALA A 264 8.61 11.55 1.96
CA ALA A 264 9.71 10.68 2.35
C ALA A 264 9.36 9.19 2.22
N VAL A 265 10.38 8.37 2.06
CA VAL A 265 10.29 6.91 2.04
C VAL A 265 11.51 6.29 2.72
N ALA A 266 11.29 5.23 3.48
CA ALA A 266 12.35 4.43 4.09
C ALA A 266 12.65 3.20 3.21
N VAL A 267 13.93 2.96 2.91
CA VAL A 267 14.39 1.84 2.07
C VAL A 267 15.70 1.31 2.62
N GLY A 268 15.75 0.02 2.96
CA GLY A 268 16.98 -0.62 3.44
C GLY A 268 17.56 0.00 4.72
N GLY A 269 16.73 0.64 5.55
CA GLY A 269 17.15 1.35 6.77
C GLY A 269 17.56 2.80 6.57
N ASP A 270 17.73 3.24 5.32
CA ASP A 270 17.95 4.64 4.95
C ASP A 270 16.62 5.36 4.73
N VAL A 271 16.62 6.69 4.93
CA VAL A 271 15.45 7.53 4.66
C VAL A 271 15.77 8.52 3.56
N TYR A 272 14.93 8.54 2.53
CA TYR A 272 15.00 9.47 1.41
C TYR A 272 13.82 10.43 1.44
N MET A 273 14.06 11.69 1.09
CA MET A 273 13.04 12.74 1.01
C MET A 273 13.14 13.49 -0.32
N LEU A 274 11.99 13.91 -0.85
CA LEU A 274 11.92 14.91 -1.91
C LEU A 274 11.67 16.31 -1.33
N ASP A 275 12.73 17.12 -1.30
CA ASP A 275 12.60 18.56 -1.08
C ASP A 275 12.15 19.22 -2.39
N GLN A 276 10.94 19.79 -2.36
CA GLN A 276 10.27 20.43 -3.51
C GLN A 276 10.20 21.96 -3.38
N THR A 277 10.85 22.54 -2.37
CA THR A 277 10.75 23.99 -2.04
C THR A 277 11.43 24.87 -3.09
N LEU A 278 12.59 24.46 -3.58
CA LEU A 278 13.40 25.19 -4.57
C LEU A 278 13.86 24.22 -5.67
N GLY A 279 12.90 23.73 -6.45
CA GLY A 279 13.09 22.62 -7.40
C GLY A 279 12.99 21.26 -6.71
N ILE A 280 13.27 20.18 -7.43
CA ILE A 280 13.09 18.80 -6.94
C ILE A 280 14.46 18.22 -6.58
N LYS A 281 14.77 18.17 -5.28
CA LYS A 281 16.00 17.58 -4.73
C LYS A 281 15.69 16.26 -4.03
N LEU A 282 16.48 15.23 -4.34
CA LEU A 282 16.51 14.01 -3.54
C LEU A 282 17.51 14.21 -2.41
N MET A 283 17.02 14.04 -1.18
CA MET A 283 17.80 14.14 0.05
C MET A 283 17.86 12.77 0.74
N VAL A 284 18.94 12.47 1.44
CA VAL A 284 19.10 11.27 2.28
C VAL A 284 19.45 11.69 3.70
N LEU A 285 18.84 11.05 4.70
CA LEU A 285 19.10 11.32 6.10
C LEU A 285 20.39 10.63 6.54
N ASN A 286 21.34 11.38 7.07
CA ASN A 286 22.43 10.82 7.87
C ASN A 286 21.92 10.54 9.27
N ARG A 287 21.69 9.27 9.60
CA ARG A 287 21.15 8.88 10.90
C ARG A 287 22.10 9.12 12.08
N ALA A 288 23.41 9.21 11.84
CA ALA A 288 24.39 9.45 12.89
C ALA A 288 24.43 10.92 13.33
N THR A 289 24.16 11.85 12.41
CA THR A 289 24.19 13.30 12.67
C THR A 289 22.80 13.94 12.72
N GLY A 290 21.77 13.28 12.18
CA GLY A 290 20.44 13.83 11.98
C GLY A 290 20.34 14.80 10.79
N GLU A 291 21.38 14.94 9.97
CA GLU A 291 21.39 15.93 8.90
C GLU A 291 20.91 15.35 7.56
N TRP A 292 20.20 16.16 6.78
CA TRP A 292 19.78 15.81 5.43
C TRP A 292 20.85 16.20 4.40
N ASN A 293 21.38 15.21 3.69
CA ASN A 293 22.37 15.40 2.64
C ASN A 293 21.72 15.33 1.26
N THR A 294 22.09 16.24 0.35
CA THR A 294 21.62 16.18 -1.04
C THR A 294 22.28 15.03 -1.79
N VAL A 295 21.46 14.10 -2.29
CA VAL A 295 21.89 13.05 -3.23
C VAL A 295 22.03 13.64 -4.63
N GLY A 296 21.03 14.42 -5.07
CA GLY A 296 21.08 15.12 -6.35
C GLY A 296 19.77 15.83 -6.70
N ARG A 297 19.74 16.42 -7.90
CA ARG A 297 18.56 17.15 -8.41
C ARG A 297 17.90 16.39 -9.55
N LEU A 298 16.57 16.42 -9.59
CA LEU A 298 15.78 16.00 -10.74
C LEU A 298 15.51 17.19 -11.66
N SER A 299 15.48 16.94 -12.97
CA SER A 299 15.17 17.98 -13.96
C SER A 299 13.70 18.41 -13.89
N PRO A 300 13.40 19.70 -13.72
CA PRO A 300 12.02 20.20 -13.69
C PRO A 300 11.30 20.08 -15.04
N HIS A 301 12.04 19.96 -16.14
CA HIS A 301 11.47 19.67 -17.47
C HIS A 301 10.97 18.23 -17.58
N SER A 302 11.55 17.33 -16.79
CA SER A 302 11.25 15.90 -16.84
C SER A 302 10.06 15.53 -15.96
N ILE A 303 9.82 16.23 -14.85
CA ILE A 303 8.74 15.91 -13.92
C ILE A 303 8.26 17.18 -13.20
N ARG A 304 6.94 17.28 -12.98
CA ARG A 304 6.29 18.46 -12.38
C ARG A 304 5.75 18.16 -10.98
N THR A 305 5.84 19.15 -10.11
CA THR A 305 5.33 19.12 -8.73
C THR A 305 3.81 19.35 -8.65
N PRO A 306 3.14 18.89 -7.57
CA PRO A 306 3.70 18.12 -6.47
C PRO A 306 4.04 16.69 -6.91
N CYS A 307 5.15 16.17 -6.40
CA CYS A 307 5.58 14.79 -6.59
C CYS A 307 5.38 13.99 -5.30
N ARG A 308 5.21 12.68 -5.44
CA ARG A 308 5.30 11.67 -4.38
C ARG A 308 6.51 10.78 -4.61
N ILE A 309 6.98 10.13 -3.56
CA ILE A 309 8.07 9.15 -3.63
C ILE A 309 7.60 7.82 -3.06
N ALA A 310 7.97 6.73 -3.73
CA ALA A 310 7.77 5.37 -3.29
C ALA A 310 8.99 4.53 -3.66
N ALA A 311 9.12 3.35 -3.06
CA ALA A 311 10.25 2.46 -3.31
C ALA A 311 9.81 1.04 -3.59
N VAL A 312 10.42 0.40 -4.58
CA VAL A 312 10.27 -1.03 -4.86
C VAL A 312 11.66 -1.64 -4.98
N GLY A 313 12.01 -2.52 -4.04
CA GLY A 313 13.37 -3.03 -3.92
C GLY A 313 14.39 -1.89 -3.80
N LYS A 314 15.35 -1.83 -4.73
CA LYS A 314 16.42 -0.81 -4.77
C LYS A 314 16.11 0.42 -5.64
N ASN A 315 14.89 0.49 -6.18
CA ASN A 315 14.48 1.57 -7.06
C ASN A 315 13.56 2.53 -6.32
N LEU A 316 13.91 3.82 -6.36
CA LEU A 316 13.03 4.91 -5.98
C LEU A 316 12.22 5.36 -7.18
N TYR A 317 10.93 5.58 -6.96
CA TYR A 317 9.99 6.08 -7.95
C TYR A 317 9.50 7.43 -7.49
N VAL A 318 9.80 8.46 -8.27
CA VAL A 318 9.27 9.81 -8.08
C VAL A 318 8.12 9.99 -9.04
N VAL A 319 6.90 10.08 -8.52
CA VAL A 319 5.66 10.18 -9.31
C VAL A 319 5.14 11.61 -9.24
N GLY A 320 5.12 12.30 -10.37
CA GLY A 320 4.65 13.68 -10.49
C GLY A 320 3.27 13.78 -11.11
N ARG A 321 2.88 15.01 -11.48
CA ARG A 321 1.61 15.28 -12.16
C ARG A 321 1.42 14.41 -13.40
N GLY A 322 0.18 13.99 -13.63
CA GLY A 322 -0.20 13.14 -14.76
C GLY A 322 0.42 11.74 -14.71
N LEU A 323 0.84 11.28 -13.53
CA LEU A 323 1.53 10.01 -13.32
C LEU A 323 2.88 9.90 -14.05
N LYS A 324 3.48 11.02 -14.46
CA LYS A 324 4.84 10.97 -15.02
C LYS A 324 5.80 10.52 -13.93
N THR A 325 6.54 9.45 -14.17
CA THR A 325 7.36 8.80 -13.14
C THR A 325 8.82 8.79 -13.54
N MET A 326 9.68 9.17 -12.60
CA MET A 326 11.13 9.05 -12.71
C MET A 326 11.59 7.91 -11.83
N VAL A 327 12.44 7.04 -12.36
CA VAL A 327 12.99 5.89 -11.64
C VAL A 327 14.46 6.12 -11.39
N LEU A 328 14.89 6.00 -10.13
CA LEU A 328 16.26 6.13 -9.68
C LEU A 328 16.72 4.82 -9.05
N ASN A 329 17.84 4.29 -9.52
CA ASN A 329 18.48 3.14 -8.90
C ASN A 329 19.43 3.63 -7.80
N LEU A 330 19.20 3.18 -6.56
CA LEU A 330 20.01 3.60 -5.41
C LEU A 330 21.48 3.20 -5.51
N GLU A 331 21.82 2.14 -6.25
CA GLU A 331 23.21 1.72 -6.47
C GLU A 331 24.00 2.66 -7.42
N GLU A 332 23.27 3.42 -8.24
CA GLU A 332 23.85 4.36 -9.20
C GLU A 332 23.79 5.82 -8.69
N ALA A 333 22.82 6.13 -7.82
CA ALA A 333 22.55 7.48 -7.32
C ALA A 333 23.73 8.13 -6.59
N GLY A 334 24.63 7.35 -5.97
CA GLY A 334 25.83 7.85 -5.27
C GLY A 334 27.05 8.11 -6.16
N LYS A 335 27.04 7.69 -7.44
CA LYS A 335 28.22 7.75 -8.32
C LYS A 335 28.40 9.09 -9.04
N HIS A 336 27.34 9.90 -9.12
CA HIS A 336 27.34 11.14 -9.91
C HIS A 336 26.99 12.34 -9.04
N ARG A 337 27.92 13.29 -8.90
CA ARG A 337 27.62 14.60 -8.29
C ARG A 337 26.85 15.46 -9.29
N GLY A 338 25.62 15.86 -8.95
CA GLY A 338 24.84 16.82 -9.74
C GLY A 338 23.43 16.36 -10.13
N LEU A 339 23.17 16.28 -11.44
CA LEU A 339 21.89 15.81 -11.97
C LEU A 339 21.81 14.27 -11.85
N LEU A 340 20.71 13.77 -11.30
CA LEU A 340 20.52 12.33 -11.14
C LEU A 340 20.29 11.67 -12.51
N VAL A 341 20.98 10.55 -12.76
CA VAL A 341 20.66 9.68 -13.89
C VAL A 341 19.38 8.94 -13.54
N THR A 342 18.39 9.08 -14.41
CA THR A 342 17.04 8.57 -14.17
C THR A 342 16.48 8.01 -15.47
N SER A 343 15.69 6.95 -15.37
CA SER A 343 14.84 6.53 -16.48
C SER A 343 13.42 7.07 -16.28
N SER A 344 12.74 7.47 -17.35
CA SER A 344 11.35 7.96 -17.27
C SER A 344 10.35 6.87 -17.65
N ILE A 345 9.19 6.93 -17.01
CA ILE A 345 8.00 6.19 -17.40
C ILE A 345 6.96 7.23 -17.76
N GLU A 346 6.45 7.13 -18.98
CA GLU A 346 5.45 8.07 -19.47
C GLU A 346 4.16 7.96 -18.64
N GLY A 347 3.64 9.12 -18.29
CA GLY A 347 2.34 9.24 -17.64
C GLY A 347 1.19 9.05 -18.62
N LEU A 348 -0.02 9.37 -18.17
CA LEU A 348 -1.20 9.35 -19.04
C LEU A 348 -1.24 10.67 -19.82
N ARG A 349 -1.08 10.58 -21.15
CA ARG A 349 -0.80 11.72 -22.06
C ARG A 349 -1.82 12.87 -22.05
N SER A 350 -3.01 12.68 -21.46
CA SER A 350 -4.11 13.66 -21.46
C SER A 350 -4.45 14.23 -20.09
N VAL A 351 -3.67 13.91 -19.05
CA VAL A 351 -4.11 14.04 -17.67
C VAL A 351 -3.06 14.85 -16.89
N ASP A 352 -3.43 16.02 -16.36
CA ASP A 352 -2.55 16.86 -15.51
C ASP A 352 -2.85 16.67 -14.01
N ASP A 353 -3.31 15.46 -13.67
CA ASP A 353 -3.82 15.13 -12.36
C ASP A 353 -2.74 15.23 -11.29
N VAL A 354 -3.16 15.71 -10.12
CA VAL A 354 -2.35 15.75 -8.92
C VAL A 354 -2.34 14.38 -8.28
N VAL A 355 -1.17 13.82 -8.04
CA VAL A 355 -1.03 12.58 -7.27
C VAL A 355 -1.21 12.90 -5.79
N VAL A 356 -2.32 12.46 -5.22
CA VAL A 356 -2.70 12.69 -3.82
C VAL A 356 -1.92 11.74 -2.92
N SER A 357 -1.88 10.46 -3.27
CA SER A 357 -1.21 9.41 -2.52
C SER A 357 -0.50 8.41 -3.45
N CYS A 358 0.61 7.85 -3.01
CA CYS A 358 1.34 6.81 -3.72
C CYS A 358 1.80 5.76 -2.71
N ASN A 359 1.36 4.51 -2.89
CA ASN A 359 1.63 3.40 -2.00
C ASN A 359 2.19 2.21 -2.76
N VAL A 360 2.87 1.31 -2.07
CA VAL A 360 3.41 0.09 -2.67
C VAL A 360 2.75 -1.12 -2.05
N ILE A 361 2.27 -2.04 -2.89
CA ILE A 361 1.79 -3.34 -2.46
C ILE A 361 2.74 -4.39 -3.00
N GLU A 362 3.41 -5.11 -2.11
CA GLU A 362 4.29 -6.24 -2.43
C GLU A 362 3.52 -7.56 -2.33
N LEU A 363 3.68 -8.41 -3.35
CA LEU A 363 3.07 -9.74 -3.44
C LEU A 363 4.07 -10.86 -3.68
#